data_AF-R7LUJ6-F1
#
_entry.id   AF-R7LUJ6-F1
#
_cell.length_a   1.000
_cell.length_b   1.000
_cell.length_c   1.000
_cell.angle_alpha   90.00
_cell.angle_beta   90.00
_cell.angle_gamma   90.00
#
_symmetry.space_group_name_H-M   'P 1'
#
loop_
_entity.id
_entity.type
_entity.pdbx_description
1 polymer ?
#
loop_
_entity_poly.entity_id
_entity_poly.type
_entity_poly.pdbx_seq_one_letter_code
_entity_poly.pdbx_strand_id
1 'polypeptide(L)'
;MYEFHPYFTNDGSVGLFNTDFDDIYHSATGALTEAYEKFIYPVDFDSLLKKKSIKILDICYGIGYNTKSFLNFLFENYFLKNFSEKNSIKISSNKYDIEAIHTNNNLAGKEKILSVNNDTIHTNNIIKPASLGIYIRAIDTDKVLSYLSPFVRTGVKNISNQKFNFQYDKINKYLTCSKKILHPKINPLINYLIFEKIQDNCNDFIENGDVFSILNSKDFVQYFDSNIRGYFNLLRNQRYNKSSFDNLSAILHNIYYRNISNCYKKRLKTYKLQDIDFELKNDDARKIILKDKNLYNLIFLDAFTPSKCPCLWSYEFFKLLFEHLEPDGMILTYSTSASIRNAMQAAGFEIGNIYNERLGKFSGTIATKDKSLIKSPLSEFDLGLLKTKAGIFYRDENLTALNEAILERRNSEVKNSDKMSTSHYNKLYKSVKKV
;
A
#
# COMPACT_ATOMS: atom_id res chain seq x y z
N MET A 1 3.62 8.49 24.95
CA MET A 1 4.18 7.35 24.21
C MET A 1 3.17 7.05 23.13
N TYR A 2 3.58 7.03 21.86
CA TYR A 2 2.68 6.72 20.75
C TYR A 2 2.06 5.32 20.92
N GLU A 3 0.74 5.19 20.75
CA GLU A 3 0.03 3.91 20.87
C GLU A 3 0.15 3.11 19.57
N PHE A 4 0.70 1.89 19.65
CA PHE A 4 0.91 1.03 18.49
C PHE A 4 0.39 -0.38 18.78
N HIS A 5 -0.67 -0.81 18.08
CA HIS A 5 -1.35 -2.08 18.30
C HIS A 5 -1.28 -3.01 17.06
N PRO A 6 -0.10 -3.60 16.77
CA PRO A 6 0.09 -4.49 15.63
C PRO A 6 -0.42 -5.91 15.89
N TYR A 7 -0.75 -6.60 14.81
CA TYR A 7 -1.02 -8.03 14.80
C TYR A 7 -0.66 -8.62 13.44
N PHE A 8 -0.46 -9.94 13.31
CA PHE A 8 -0.33 -10.54 11.96
C PHE A 8 -1.71 -10.95 11.45
N THR A 9 -2.01 -10.61 10.20
CA THR A 9 -3.19 -11.09 9.49
C THR A 9 -2.95 -12.52 8.99
N ASN A 10 -4.01 -13.20 8.54
CA ASN A 10 -3.89 -14.60 8.10
C ASN A 10 -2.97 -14.80 6.89
N ASP A 11 -2.74 -13.76 6.08
CA ASP A 11 -1.81 -13.80 4.94
C ASP A 11 -0.35 -13.53 5.33
N GLY A 12 -0.03 -13.39 6.60
CA GLY A 12 1.34 -13.15 7.07
C GLY A 12 1.83 -11.72 6.87
N SER A 13 0.93 -10.78 6.54
CA SER A 13 1.19 -9.34 6.65
C SER A 13 0.84 -8.81 8.04
N VAL A 14 1.21 -7.56 8.33
CA VAL A 14 0.98 -6.91 9.62
C VAL A 14 -0.28 -6.04 9.50
N GLY A 15 -1.29 -6.35 10.31
CA GLY A 15 -2.43 -5.49 10.54
C GLY A 15 -2.20 -4.56 11.73
N LEU A 16 -3.05 -3.55 11.84
CA LEU A 16 -3.01 -2.56 12.91
C LEU A 16 -4.42 -2.29 13.43
N PHE A 17 -4.50 -2.03 14.72
CA PHE A 17 -5.70 -1.55 15.39
C PHE A 17 -5.52 -0.09 15.81
N ASN A 18 -6.52 0.72 15.53
CA ASN A 18 -6.61 2.12 15.93
C ASN A 18 -7.60 2.22 17.10
N THR A 19 -7.10 2.67 18.26
CA THR A 19 -7.87 2.82 19.50
C THR A 19 -8.89 3.96 19.41
N ASP A 20 -8.51 5.10 18.83
CA ASP A 20 -9.40 6.27 18.68
C ASP A 20 -10.66 5.94 17.88
N PHE A 21 -10.50 5.11 16.85
CA PHE A 21 -11.58 4.71 15.97
C PHE A 21 -12.24 3.39 16.36
N ASP A 22 -11.70 2.64 17.31
CA ASP A 22 -12.09 1.25 17.60
C ASP A 22 -12.25 0.45 16.28
N ASP A 23 -11.20 0.45 15.45
CA ASP A 23 -11.16 -0.29 14.19
C ASP A 23 -9.79 -0.84 13.83
N ILE A 24 -9.82 -1.78 12.89
CA ILE A 24 -8.62 -2.24 12.19
C ILE A 24 -8.41 -1.42 10.91
N TYR A 25 -7.14 -1.15 10.57
CA TYR A 25 -6.76 -0.44 9.34
C TYR A 25 -7.09 -1.25 8.08
N HIS A 26 -6.92 -2.58 8.15
CA HIS A 26 -7.14 -3.49 7.02
C HIS A 26 -7.88 -4.74 7.46
N SER A 27 -8.39 -5.50 6.50
CA SER A 27 -9.00 -6.80 6.78
C SER A 27 -8.05 -7.71 7.55
N ALA A 28 -8.51 -8.23 8.69
CA ALA A 28 -7.78 -9.23 9.46
C ALA A 28 -7.55 -10.54 8.67
N THR A 29 -8.25 -10.74 7.54
CA THR A 29 -8.01 -11.87 6.63
C THR A 29 -6.72 -11.72 5.81
N GLY A 30 -6.18 -10.51 5.64
CA GLY A 30 -4.93 -10.26 4.94
C GLY A 30 -4.80 -8.83 4.42
N ALA A 31 -3.95 -8.01 5.06
CA ALA A 31 -3.77 -6.61 4.70
C ALA A 31 -3.09 -6.44 3.34
N LEU A 32 -2.01 -7.21 3.10
CA LEU A 32 -1.33 -7.18 1.81
C LEU A 32 -2.21 -7.77 0.70
N THR A 33 -2.93 -8.85 0.98
CA THR A 33 -3.86 -9.44 0.01
C THR A 33 -4.96 -8.46 -0.39
N GLU A 34 -5.53 -7.73 0.56
CA GLU A 34 -6.51 -6.68 0.28
C GLU A 34 -5.93 -5.60 -0.64
N ALA A 35 -4.70 -5.14 -0.36
CA ALA A 35 -4.04 -4.15 -1.20
C ALA A 35 -3.97 -4.59 -2.68
N TYR A 36 -3.57 -5.84 -2.93
CA TYR A 36 -3.55 -6.40 -4.29
C TYR A 36 -4.95 -6.49 -4.90
N GLU A 37 -5.93 -7.02 -4.17
CA GLU A 37 -7.28 -7.26 -4.67
C GLU A 37 -8.05 -5.99 -4.99
N LYS A 38 -7.80 -4.88 -4.28
CA LYS A 38 -8.53 -3.61 -4.46
C LYS A 38 -7.79 -2.60 -5.34
N PHE A 39 -6.47 -2.54 -5.24
CA PHE A 39 -5.72 -1.43 -5.82
C PHE A 39 -4.79 -1.87 -6.95
N ILE A 40 -4.39 -3.15 -7.02
CA ILE A 40 -3.43 -3.63 -8.02
C ILE A 40 -4.15 -4.39 -9.14
N TYR A 41 -4.81 -5.52 -8.84
CA TYR A 41 -5.43 -6.35 -9.87
C TYR A 41 -6.51 -5.68 -10.73
N PRO A 42 -7.25 -4.66 -10.25
CA PRO A 42 -8.19 -3.94 -11.11
C PRO A 42 -7.51 -3.10 -12.21
N VAL A 43 -6.24 -2.72 -12.02
CA VAL A 43 -5.50 -1.83 -12.92
C VAL A 43 -5.10 -2.58 -14.20
N ASP A 44 -5.34 -1.95 -15.35
CA ASP A 44 -4.78 -2.38 -16.63
C ASP A 44 -3.32 -1.89 -16.74
N PHE A 45 -2.40 -2.71 -16.24
CA PHE A 45 -0.97 -2.39 -16.28
C PHE A 45 -0.41 -2.33 -17.70
N ASP A 46 -0.95 -3.07 -18.66
CA ASP A 46 -0.46 -3.06 -20.05
C ASP A 46 -0.75 -1.72 -20.73
N SER A 47 -1.89 -1.11 -20.43
CA SER A 47 -2.18 0.27 -20.85
C SER A 47 -1.35 1.28 -20.06
N LEU A 48 -1.28 1.14 -18.74
CA LEU A 48 -0.58 2.06 -17.85
C LEU A 48 0.90 2.19 -18.20
N LEU A 49 1.57 1.08 -18.53
CA LEU A 49 3.00 1.03 -18.81
C LEU A 49 3.39 1.51 -20.22
N LYS A 50 2.42 1.75 -21.10
CA LYS A 50 2.67 2.45 -22.37
C LYS A 50 2.91 3.95 -22.18
N LYS A 51 2.54 4.50 -21.01
CA LYS A 51 2.77 5.91 -20.68
C LYS A 51 4.26 6.19 -20.46
N LYS A 52 4.69 7.42 -20.71
CA LYS A 52 6.08 7.86 -20.42
C LYS A 52 6.31 8.08 -18.92
N SER A 53 5.27 8.46 -18.19
CA SER A 53 5.30 8.67 -16.75
C SER A 53 4.00 8.19 -16.11
N ILE A 54 4.11 7.62 -14.91
CA ILE A 54 2.98 7.19 -14.09
C ILE A 54 3.01 8.00 -12.80
N LYS A 55 1.90 8.68 -12.49
CA LYS A 55 1.70 9.43 -11.26
C LYS A 55 0.63 8.76 -10.41
N ILE A 56 0.93 8.52 -9.14
CA ILE A 56 0.04 7.87 -8.17
C ILE A 56 -0.13 8.75 -6.95
N LEU A 57 -1.37 8.85 -6.48
CA LEU A 57 -1.72 9.49 -5.21
C LEU A 57 -2.25 8.42 -4.25
N ASP A 58 -1.57 8.21 -3.13
CA ASP A 58 -1.93 7.23 -2.09
C ASP A 58 -2.41 8.00 -0.84
N ILE A 59 -3.73 8.03 -0.63
CA ILE A 59 -4.38 8.79 0.44
C ILE A 59 -4.69 7.85 1.61
N CYS A 60 -4.29 8.26 2.81
CA CYS A 60 -4.25 7.40 4.00
C CYS A 60 -3.22 6.29 3.83
N TYR A 61 -1.99 6.71 3.55
CA TYR A 61 -0.87 5.82 3.26
C TYR A 61 -0.64 4.77 4.36
N GLY A 62 -0.81 5.12 5.64
CA GLY A 62 -0.60 4.24 6.78
C GLY A 62 0.78 3.59 6.74
N ILE A 63 0.82 2.26 6.72
CA ILE A 63 2.06 1.47 6.57
C ILE A 63 2.42 1.14 5.11
N GLY A 64 1.76 1.79 4.15
CA GLY A 64 2.14 1.85 2.75
C GLY A 64 1.83 0.62 1.91
N TYR A 65 0.83 -0.20 2.28
CA TYR A 65 0.56 -1.43 1.53
C TYR A 65 0.17 -1.19 0.08
N ASN A 66 -0.58 -0.15 -0.24
CA ASN A 66 -1.03 0.12 -1.61
C ASN A 66 0.16 0.52 -2.48
N THR A 67 0.95 1.52 -2.05
CA THR A 67 2.23 1.88 -2.68
C THR A 67 3.18 0.69 -2.82
N LYS A 68 3.43 -0.08 -1.75
CA LYS A 68 4.35 -1.22 -1.78
C LYS A 68 3.89 -2.29 -2.76
N SER A 69 2.60 -2.60 -2.78
CA SER A 69 2.02 -3.61 -3.67
C SER A 69 2.17 -3.18 -5.13
N PHE A 70 1.95 -1.90 -5.44
CA PHE A 70 2.17 -1.36 -6.78
C PHE A 70 3.63 -1.50 -7.21
N LEU A 71 4.56 -1.02 -6.39
CA LEU A 71 5.99 -1.09 -6.67
C LEU A 71 6.49 -2.53 -6.77
N ASN A 72 6.02 -3.41 -5.90
CA ASN A 72 6.37 -4.83 -5.92
C ASN A 72 5.84 -5.54 -7.16
N PHE A 73 4.59 -5.27 -7.55
CA PHE A 73 4.01 -5.81 -8.76
C PHE A 73 4.82 -5.41 -10.00
N LEU A 74 5.21 -4.13 -10.09
CA LEU A 74 6.10 -3.65 -11.16
C LEU A 74 7.47 -4.34 -11.14
N PHE A 75 8.05 -4.47 -9.95
CA PHE A 75 9.34 -5.11 -9.78
C PHE A 75 9.33 -6.58 -10.22
N GLU A 76 8.35 -7.35 -9.77
CA GLU A 76 8.25 -8.78 -10.08
C GLU A 76 7.84 -9.04 -11.53
N ASN A 77 6.81 -8.35 -12.02
CA ASN A 77 6.20 -8.68 -13.31
C ASN A 77 6.84 -7.98 -14.51
N TYR A 78 7.53 -6.86 -14.28
CA TYR A 78 8.12 -6.08 -15.37
C TYR A 78 9.64 -5.98 -15.26
N PHE A 79 10.20 -5.63 -14.11
CA PHE A 79 11.66 -5.51 -14.02
C PHE A 79 12.36 -6.88 -14.01
N LEU A 80 11.91 -7.82 -13.17
CA LEU A 80 12.49 -9.16 -13.09
C LEU A 80 12.15 -10.04 -14.30
N LYS A 81 10.90 -10.03 -14.77
CA LYS A 81 10.49 -10.84 -15.92
C LYS A 81 11.22 -10.45 -17.22
N ASN A 82 11.30 -9.14 -17.52
CA ASN A 82 12.07 -8.65 -18.68
C ASN A 82 13.56 -8.97 -18.55
N PHE A 83 14.10 -9.00 -17.33
CA PHE A 83 15.47 -9.44 -17.10
C PHE A 83 15.65 -10.94 -17.40
N SER A 84 14.74 -11.77 -16.92
CA SER A 84 14.82 -13.23 -17.10
C SER A 84 14.69 -13.64 -18.57
N GLU A 85 13.71 -13.08 -19.27
CA GLU A 85 13.45 -13.38 -20.69
C GLU A 85 14.63 -12.98 -21.58
N LYS A 86 15.26 -11.83 -21.32
CA LYS A 86 16.42 -11.39 -22.12
C LYS A 86 17.70 -12.16 -21.86
N ASN A 87 17.82 -12.82 -20.70
CA ASN A 87 18.99 -13.62 -20.37
C ASN A 87 18.76 -15.12 -20.56
N SER A 88 17.63 -15.52 -21.16
CA SER A 88 17.26 -16.94 -21.35
C SER A 88 17.28 -17.75 -20.04
N ILE A 89 17.02 -17.10 -18.91
CA ILE A 89 16.96 -17.76 -17.60
C ILE A 89 15.53 -18.27 -17.42
N LYS A 90 15.35 -19.59 -17.25
CA LYS A 90 14.06 -20.17 -16.89
C LYS A 90 13.84 -19.98 -15.38
N ILE A 91 12.95 -19.06 -15.00
CA ILE A 91 12.46 -19.01 -13.61
C ILE A 91 11.49 -20.18 -13.43
N SER A 92 11.93 -21.24 -12.76
CA SER A 92 11.02 -22.30 -12.31
C SER A 92 10.13 -21.76 -11.19
N SER A 93 8.83 -21.91 -11.38
CA SER A 93 7.82 -21.61 -10.37
C SER A 93 7.98 -22.58 -9.20
N ASN A 94 8.30 -22.03 -8.02
CA ASN A 94 8.48 -22.68 -6.72
C ASN A 94 9.89 -23.21 -6.44
N LYS A 95 10.49 -22.62 -5.39
CA LYS A 95 11.88 -22.67 -4.89
C LYS A 95 12.84 -21.69 -5.57
N TYR A 96 13.43 -20.84 -4.73
CA TYR A 96 14.55 -19.96 -5.03
C TYR A 96 15.85 -20.74 -5.29
N ASP A 97 15.82 -21.72 -6.19
CA ASP A 97 17.02 -22.42 -6.66
C ASP A 97 17.36 -21.87 -8.05
N ILE A 98 17.90 -20.64 -8.07
CA ILE A 98 18.61 -20.11 -9.23
C ILE A 98 20.00 -20.76 -9.18
N GLU A 99 20.39 -21.48 -10.23
CA GLU A 99 21.69 -22.17 -10.31
C GLU A 99 22.85 -21.24 -9.91
N ALA A 100 23.61 -21.67 -8.90
CA ALA A 100 24.73 -20.94 -8.34
C ALA A 100 25.92 -20.92 -9.30
N ILE A 101 26.48 -19.75 -9.58
CA ILE A 101 27.80 -19.61 -10.21
C ILE A 101 28.78 -19.23 -9.11
N HIS A 102 29.75 -20.11 -8.87
CA HIS A 102 30.80 -19.96 -7.86
C HIS A 102 31.75 -18.80 -8.19
N THR A 103 31.77 -17.74 -7.38
CA THR A 103 32.83 -16.72 -7.42
C THR A 103 34.04 -17.18 -6.61
N ASN A 104 34.72 -18.21 -7.09
CA ASN A 104 35.94 -18.68 -6.45
C ASN A 104 37.12 -17.94 -7.09
N ASN A 105 37.60 -16.88 -6.42
CA ASN A 105 39.04 -16.61 -6.38
C ASN A 105 39.68 -17.70 -5.50
N ASN A 106 39.73 -18.94 -5.99
CA ASN A 106 40.59 -19.97 -5.39
C ASN A 106 41.93 -19.92 -6.11
N LEU A 107 42.87 -19.18 -5.53
CA LEU A 107 44.27 -19.57 -5.58
C LEU A 107 44.35 -21.02 -5.10
N ALA A 108 44.98 -21.86 -5.90
CA ALA A 108 45.17 -23.27 -5.64
C ALA A 108 45.75 -23.52 -4.23
N GLY A 109 45.05 -24.33 -3.44
CA GLY A 109 45.51 -24.80 -2.13
C GLY A 109 44.53 -25.83 -1.58
N LYS A 110 44.98 -27.07 -1.49
CA LYS A 110 44.22 -28.20 -0.93
C LYS A 110 43.81 -27.91 0.52
N GLU A 111 42.51 -28.04 0.81
CA GLU A 111 41.90 -28.82 1.91
C GLU A 111 40.58 -28.19 2.42
N LYS A 112 39.59 -29.07 2.60
CA LYS A 112 38.32 -28.96 3.36
C LYS A 112 37.85 -27.56 3.77
N ILE A 113 36.73 -27.10 3.21
CA ILE A 113 35.94 -26.00 3.80
C ILE A 113 34.48 -26.43 3.97
N LEU A 114 34.02 -26.28 5.22
CA LEU A 114 32.66 -26.43 5.71
C LEU A 114 31.70 -25.43 5.04
N SER A 115 30.43 -25.81 4.99
CA SER A 115 29.28 -25.02 4.51
C SER A 115 29.32 -23.55 4.95
N VAL A 116 29.45 -22.63 3.99
CA VAL A 116 29.26 -21.18 4.18
C VAL A 116 28.08 -20.73 3.33
N ASN A 117 27.17 -19.95 3.93
CA ASN A 117 26.01 -19.34 3.30
C ASN A 117 26.45 -18.51 2.07
N ASN A 118 25.88 -18.81 0.90
CA ASN A 118 26.19 -18.13 -0.35
C ASN A 118 25.22 -16.97 -0.62
N ASP A 119 25.58 -15.76 -0.19
CA ASP A 119 25.00 -14.53 -0.71
C ASP A 119 25.54 -14.27 -2.13
N THR A 120 24.68 -14.29 -3.15
CA THR A 120 25.05 -14.11 -4.56
C THR A 120 24.63 -12.74 -5.09
N ILE A 121 25.55 -12.01 -5.75
CA ILE A 121 25.30 -10.69 -6.38
C ILE A 121 25.50 -10.81 -7.89
N HIS A 122 24.46 -10.50 -8.67
CA HIS A 122 24.45 -10.63 -10.14
C HIS A 122 24.93 -9.37 -10.86
N THR A 123 25.73 -9.55 -11.93
CA THR A 123 26.30 -8.45 -12.74
C THR A 123 26.28 -8.70 -14.26
N ASN A 124 25.18 -9.21 -14.84
CA ASN A 124 24.77 -9.26 -16.28
C ASN A 124 24.04 -8.01 -16.85
N ASN A 125 24.03 -7.73 -18.17
CA ASN A 125 23.53 -6.49 -18.85
C ASN A 125 21.99 -6.29 -18.83
N ILE A 126 21.51 -5.09 -18.46
CA ILE A 126 20.08 -4.73 -18.51
C ILE A 126 19.87 -3.32 -19.10
N ILE A 127 19.48 -3.30 -20.38
CA ILE A 127 18.46 -2.44 -21.04
C ILE A 127 18.34 -0.97 -20.58
N LYS A 128 18.45 -0.03 -21.53
CA LYS A 128 17.74 1.26 -21.51
C LYS A 128 16.33 1.05 -22.10
N PRO A 129 15.25 0.88 -21.31
CA PRO A 129 13.94 1.30 -21.78
C PRO A 129 13.92 2.85 -21.74
N ALA A 130 13.19 3.50 -22.65
CA ALA A 130 12.83 4.91 -22.45
C ALA A 130 12.28 5.04 -21.02
N SER A 131 12.94 5.83 -20.16
CA SER A 131 12.77 5.73 -18.71
C SER A 131 11.35 6.07 -18.30
N LEU A 132 10.55 5.05 -18.01
CA LEU A 132 9.25 5.18 -17.38
C LEU A 132 9.46 5.88 -16.03
N GLY A 133 9.10 7.15 -15.94
CA GLY A 133 9.16 7.89 -14.68
C GLY A 133 8.00 7.49 -13.79
N ILE A 134 8.25 7.07 -12.56
CA ILE A 134 7.20 6.75 -11.60
C ILE A 134 7.25 7.80 -10.50
N TYR A 135 6.13 8.47 -10.26
CA TYR A 135 5.99 9.43 -9.18
C TYR A 135 4.84 9.00 -8.28
N ILE A 136 5.12 8.87 -6.99
CA ILE A 136 4.12 8.48 -5.99
C ILE A 136 4.10 9.57 -4.92
N ARG A 137 2.93 10.17 -4.70
CA ARG A 137 2.67 11.00 -3.54
C ARG A 137 1.85 10.21 -2.53
N ALA A 138 2.40 9.99 -1.36
CA ALA A 138 1.73 9.36 -0.22
C ALA A 138 1.34 10.43 0.80
N ILE A 139 0.10 10.37 1.30
CA ILE A 139 -0.43 11.31 2.28
C ILE A 139 -0.98 10.56 3.48
N ASP A 140 -0.56 10.95 4.68
CA ASP A 140 -1.15 10.45 5.93
C ASP A 140 -1.07 11.48 7.05
N THR A 141 -2.10 11.57 7.90
CA THR A 141 -2.06 12.44 9.07
C THR A 141 -1.15 11.91 10.17
N ASP A 142 -0.95 10.59 10.25
CA ASP A 142 -0.11 9.94 11.24
C ASP A 142 1.33 9.77 10.74
N LYS A 143 2.17 10.70 11.17
CA LYS A 143 3.59 10.71 10.83
C LYS A 143 4.32 9.48 11.33
N VAL A 144 4.11 9.06 12.58
CA VAL A 144 4.84 7.93 13.18
C VAL A 144 4.50 6.66 12.40
N LEU A 145 3.22 6.47 12.09
CA LEU A 145 2.77 5.31 11.33
C LEU A 145 3.38 5.25 9.94
N SER A 146 3.33 6.36 9.21
CA SER A 146 3.90 6.45 7.86
C SER A 146 5.41 6.22 7.84
N TYR A 147 6.13 6.66 8.87
CA TYR A 147 7.57 6.41 9.04
C TYR A 147 7.88 4.95 9.38
N LEU A 148 6.96 4.21 10.00
CA LEU A 148 7.14 2.77 10.25
C LEU A 148 7.02 1.92 8.98
N SER A 149 6.42 2.46 7.91
CA SER A 149 6.19 1.76 6.65
C SER A 149 7.39 0.91 6.17
N PRO A 150 8.59 1.45 5.90
CA PRO A 150 9.69 0.64 5.34
C PRO A 150 10.12 -0.55 6.20
N PHE A 151 9.82 -0.54 7.49
CA PHE A 151 10.23 -1.60 8.42
C PHE A 151 9.27 -2.78 8.46
N VAL A 152 8.00 -2.59 8.07
CA VAL A 152 6.96 -3.60 8.24
C VAL A 152 7.25 -4.88 7.46
N ARG A 153 7.21 -6.03 8.15
CA ARG A 153 7.39 -7.35 7.56
C ARG A 153 6.16 -7.84 6.82
N THR A 154 6.39 -8.73 5.86
CA THR A 154 5.34 -9.43 5.11
C THR A 154 5.77 -10.87 4.84
N GLY A 155 4.84 -11.73 4.43
CA GLY A 155 5.10 -13.13 4.11
C GLY A 155 5.49 -13.99 5.31
N VAL A 156 5.09 -13.59 6.53
CA VAL A 156 5.35 -14.37 7.75
C VAL A 156 4.54 -15.66 7.73
N LYS A 157 5.22 -16.79 7.94
CA LYS A 157 4.61 -18.12 8.04
C LYS A 157 4.54 -18.56 9.51
N ASN A 158 3.65 -19.49 9.82
CA ASN A 158 3.51 -20.11 11.15
C ASN A 158 3.30 -19.10 12.28
N ILE A 159 2.23 -18.31 12.15
CA ILE A 159 1.78 -17.38 13.20
C ILE A 159 1.19 -18.22 14.35
N SER A 160 1.98 -18.57 15.36
CA SER A 160 1.47 -19.25 16.57
C SER A 160 1.26 -18.25 17.71
N ASN A 161 0.12 -18.39 18.42
CA ASN A 161 -0.21 -17.69 19.67
C ASN A 161 0.06 -16.17 19.66
N GLN A 162 -0.67 -15.42 18.83
CA GLN A 162 -0.72 -13.97 18.97
C GLN A 162 -1.36 -13.59 20.31
N LYS A 163 -0.63 -12.85 21.13
CA LYS A 163 -1.21 -12.12 22.26
C LYS A 163 -1.60 -10.75 21.76
N PHE A 164 -2.90 -10.46 21.74
CA PHE A 164 -3.39 -9.13 21.46
C PHE A 164 -3.29 -8.30 22.73
N ASN A 165 -2.65 -7.14 22.62
CA ASN A 165 -2.62 -6.16 23.71
C ASN A 165 -3.86 -5.24 23.68
N PHE A 166 -4.90 -5.64 22.96
CA PHE A 166 -6.14 -4.90 22.74
C PHE A 166 -7.31 -5.87 22.57
N GLN A 167 -8.53 -5.41 22.85
CA GLN A 167 -9.75 -6.20 22.70
C GLN A 167 -10.52 -5.71 21.47
N TYR A 168 -10.73 -6.60 20.50
CA TYR A 168 -11.62 -6.36 19.38
C TYR A 168 -12.26 -7.69 18.95
N ASP A 169 -13.49 -7.92 19.41
CA ASP A 169 -14.18 -9.22 19.31
C ASP A 169 -14.28 -9.76 17.88
N LYS A 170 -14.35 -8.85 16.89
CA LYS A 170 -14.44 -9.24 15.49
C LYS A 170 -13.12 -9.81 14.95
N ILE A 171 -11.95 -9.46 15.48
CA ILE A 171 -10.65 -9.97 14.99
C ILE A 171 -10.56 -11.49 15.17
N ASN A 172 -11.00 -12.02 16.30
CA ASN A 172 -11.01 -13.48 16.54
C ASN A 172 -11.86 -14.23 15.49
N LYS A 173 -12.97 -13.63 15.04
CA LYS A 173 -13.79 -14.17 13.95
C LYS A 173 -13.07 -14.17 12.60
N TYR A 174 -12.20 -13.19 12.35
CA TYR A 174 -11.46 -13.10 11.09
C TYR A 174 -10.22 -14.00 11.07
N LEU A 175 -9.54 -14.17 12.19
CA LEU A 175 -8.32 -14.98 12.30
C LEU A 175 -8.56 -16.49 12.29
N THR A 176 -9.79 -16.94 12.55
CA THR A 176 -10.18 -18.36 12.55
C THR A 176 -10.51 -18.92 11.15
N CYS A 177 -10.42 -18.10 10.09
CA CYS A 177 -10.82 -18.49 8.74
C CYS A 177 -9.73 -19.35 8.04
N SER A 178 -9.98 -20.65 7.96
CA SER A 178 -9.06 -21.72 7.52
C SER A 178 -8.98 -21.94 5.99
N LYS A 179 -9.08 -20.89 5.17
CA LYS A 179 -8.82 -21.06 3.73
C LYS A 179 -7.32 -21.23 3.48
N LYS A 180 -6.94 -21.95 2.41
CA LYS A 180 -5.55 -21.92 1.91
C LYS A 180 -5.22 -20.48 1.51
N ILE A 181 -4.48 -19.79 2.37
CA ILE A 181 -4.10 -18.39 2.16
C ILE A 181 -2.67 -18.38 1.64
N LEU A 182 -2.48 -17.66 0.53
CA LEU A 182 -1.15 -17.33 0.05
C LEU A 182 -0.50 -16.36 1.05
N HIS A 183 0.81 -16.47 1.22
CA HIS A 183 1.57 -15.56 2.07
C HIS A 183 2.36 -14.59 1.19
N PRO A 184 1.72 -13.57 0.59
CA PRO A 184 2.40 -12.62 -0.27
C PRO A 184 3.50 -11.93 0.53
N LYS A 185 4.60 -11.64 -0.16
CA LYS A 185 5.78 -10.98 0.43
C LYS A 185 6.19 -9.84 -0.47
N ILE A 186 6.43 -8.68 0.12
CA ILE A 186 7.08 -7.55 -0.56
C ILE A 186 8.58 -7.82 -0.63
N ASN A 187 9.16 -7.62 -1.81
CA ASN A 187 10.59 -7.70 -2.02
C ASN A 187 11.31 -6.67 -1.10
N PRO A 188 12.33 -7.08 -0.33
CA PRO A 188 13.04 -6.17 0.58
C PRO A 188 13.57 -4.90 -0.09
N LEU A 189 13.93 -4.94 -1.37
CA LEU A 189 14.41 -3.77 -2.12
C LEU A 189 13.38 -2.64 -2.17
N ILE A 190 12.08 -2.96 -2.20
CA ILE A 190 11.00 -1.96 -2.20
C ILE A 190 10.98 -1.21 -0.86
N ASN A 191 11.19 -1.94 0.24
CA ASN A 191 11.27 -1.33 1.57
C ASN A 191 12.51 -0.42 1.70
N TYR A 192 13.66 -0.84 1.15
CA TYR A 192 14.86 0.02 1.12
C TYR A 192 14.67 1.27 0.25
N LEU A 193 14.00 1.15 -0.90
CA LEU A 193 13.65 2.30 -1.74
C LEU A 193 12.78 3.29 -0.96
N ILE A 194 11.69 2.82 -0.35
CA ILE A 194 10.79 3.69 0.43
C ILE A 194 11.56 4.34 1.60
N PHE A 195 12.43 3.58 2.28
CA PHE A 195 13.27 4.11 3.34
C PHE A 195 14.17 5.25 2.87
N GLU A 196 14.92 5.05 1.77
CA GLU A 196 15.81 6.06 1.19
C GLU A 196 15.02 7.32 0.83
N LYS A 197 13.86 7.17 0.19
CA LYS A 197 13.03 8.30 -0.23
C LYS A 197 12.37 9.05 0.93
N ILE A 198 11.95 8.35 1.97
CA ILE A 198 11.48 9.01 3.20
C ILE A 198 12.65 9.77 3.85
N GLN A 199 13.84 9.16 3.94
CA GLN A 199 15.01 9.83 4.51
C GLN A 199 15.39 11.11 3.73
N ASP A 200 15.30 11.09 2.40
CA ASP A 200 15.63 12.23 1.54
C ASP A 200 14.60 13.36 1.67
N ASN A 201 13.31 13.02 1.81
CA ASN A 201 12.21 13.99 1.77
C ASN A 201 11.69 14.42 3.16
N CYS A 202 12.08 13.71 4.23
CA CYS A 202 11.61 13.93 5.59
C CYS A 202 12.78 14.05 6.58
N ASN A 203 13.19 15.30 6.87
CA ASN A 203 14.37 15.60 7.68
C ASN A 203 14.33 15.02 9.12
N ASP A 204 13.15 14.91 9.71
CA ASP A 204 12.94 14.43 11.08
C ASP A 204 12.82 12.90 11.18
N PHE A 205 12.83 12.17 10.07
CA PHE A 205 12.60 10.72 10.03
C PHE A 205 13.58 9.93 10.91
N ILE A 206 14.89 10.16 10.73
CA ILE A 206 15.94 9.44 11.48
C ILE A 206 15.96 9.83 12.96
N GLU A 207 15.52 11.04 13.29
CA GLU A 207 15.58 11.62 14.64
C GLU A 207 14.32 11.32 15.46
N ASN A 208 13.22 10.96 14.81
CA ASN A 208 11.93 10.70 15.44
C ASN A 208 12.06 9.69 16.60
N GLY A 209 11.73 10.13 17.81
CA GLY A 209 11.89 9.35 19.04
C GLY A 209 10.86 8.23 19.17
N ASP A 210 9.61 8.47 18.75
CA ASP A 210 8.55 7.47 18.79
C ASP A 210 8.86 6.30 17.86
N VAL A 211 9.26 6.58 16.61
CA VAL A 211 9.66 5.55 15.64
C VAL A 211 10.80 4.69 16.20
N PHE A 212 11.84 5.32 16.76
CA PHE A 212 12.95 4.58 17.38
C PHE A 212 12.50 3.72 18.57
N SER A 213 11.60 4.25 19.41
CA SER A 213 11.08 3.53 20.57
C SER A 213 10.27 2.29 20.16
N ILE A 214 9.44 2.40 19.11
CA ILE A 214 8.60 1.32 18.59
C ILE A 214 9.47 0.25 17.94
N LEU A 215 10.43 0.64 17.09
CA LEU A 215 11.31 -0.30 16.39
C LEU A 215 12.19 -1.12 17.35
N ASN A 216 12.57 -0.56 18.49
CA ASN A 216 13.43 -1.23 19.48
C ASN A 216 12.67 -1.80 20.69
N SER A 217 11.34 -1.69 20.71
CA SER A 217 10.51 -2.32 21.72
C SER A 217 10.54 -3.85 21.58
N LYS A 218 10.73 -4.57 22.69
CA LYS A 218 10.65 -6.04 22.72
C LYS A 218 9.28 -6.55 22.31
N ASP A 219 8.22 -5.78 22.55
CA ASP A 219 6.85 -6.15 22.24
C ASP A 219 6.55 -6.10 20.74
N PHE A 220 7.24 -5.21 20.01
CA PHE A 220 6.91 -4.91 18.61
C PHE A 220 7.98 -5.36 17.60
N VAL A 221 9.20 -5.68 18.04
CA VAL A 221 10.32 -6.02 17.14
C VAL A 221 10.00 -7.15 16.15
N GLN A 222 9.11 -8.08 16.50
CA GLN A 222 8.72 -9.20 15.64
C GLN A 222 8.02 -8.76 14.35
N TYR A 223 7.34 -7.60 14.34
CA TYR A 223 6.60 -7.07 13.19
C TYR A 223 7.51 -6.32 12.19
N PHE A 224 8.78 -6.10 12.54
CA PHE A 224 9.72 -5.29 11.77
C PHE A 224 10.92 -6.08 11.24
N ASP A 225 11.36 -5.77 10.03
CA ASP A 225 12.48 -6.44 9.37
C ASP A 225 13.79 -6.05 10.05
N SER A 226 14.57 -7.07 10.44
CA SER A 226 15.79 -6.87 11.21
C SER A 226 16.89 -6.13 10.45
N ASN A 227 16.95 -6.30 9.13
CA ASN A 227 18.03 -5.74 8.33
C ASN A 227 17.84 -4.24 8.15
N ILE A 228 16.64 -3.81 7.76
CA ILE A 228 16.36 -2.38 7.58
C ILE A 228 16.29 -1.63 8.92
N ARG A 229 15.85 -2.29 10.00
CA ARG A 229 15.96 -1.76 11.35
C ARG A 229 17.42 -1.58 11.78
N GLY A 230 18.27 -2.56 11.49
CA GLY A 230 19.72 -2.45 11.73
C GLY A 230 20.35 -1.28 10.98
N TYR A 231 19.94 -1.07 9.73
CA TYR A 231 20.38 0.07 8.92
C TYR A 231 19.92 1.42 9.51
N PHE A 232 18.67 1.54 9.94
CA PHE A 232 18.16 2.74 10.63
C PHE A 232 18.94 3.04 11.92
N ASN A 233 19.16 2.03 12.76
CA ASN A 233 19.94 2.18 13.98
C ASN A 233 21.39 2.60 13.69
N LEU A 234 22.00 2.06 12.64
CA LEU A 234 23.33 2.48 12.18
C LEU A 234 23.34 3.96 11.80
N LEU A 235 22.36 4.44 11.01
CA LEU A 235 22.29 5.84 10.60
C LEU A 235 22.10 6.78 11.80
N ARG A 236 21.24 6.40 12.75
CA ARG A 236 21.02 7.15 13.99
C ARG A 236 22.27 7.19 14.86
N ASN A 237 22.98 6.06 14.98
CA ASN A 237 24.22 5.94 15.75
C ASN A 237 25.44 6.53 15.02
N GLN A 238 25.48 6.62 13.70
CA GLN A 238 26.59 7.33 13.03
C GLN A 238 26.57 8.84 13.32
N ARG A 239 25.45 9.38 13.83
CA ARG A 239 25.38 10.72 14.45
C ARG A 239 25.81 10.75 15.93
N TYR A 240 25.92 9.60 16.61
CA TYR A 240 26.34 9.44 18.01
C TYR A 240 27.49 8.43 18.14
N ASN A 241 28.72 8.92 18.33
CA ASN A 241 29.97 8.15 18.45
C ASN A 241 29.85 6.65 18.84
N LYS A 242 30.40 5.80 17.98
CA LYS A 242 30.35 4.32 17.92
C LYS A 242 30.69 3.57 19.23
N SER A 243 29.95 2.48 19.49
CA SER A 243 30.52 1.12 19.63
C SER A 243 29.45 0.06 19.97
N SER A 244 29.06 -0.80 19.02
CA SER A 244 28.52 -2.14 19.36
C SER A 244 28.70 -3.13 18.21
N PHE A 245 28.89 -4.41 18.56
CA PHE A 245 29.13 -5.56 17.68
C PHE A 245 28.00 -5.80 16.66
N ASP A 246 26.77 -5.36 16.96
CA ASP A 246 25.60 -5.46 16.07
C ASP A 246 25.76 -4.66 14.76
N ASN A 247 26.72 -3.72 14.71
CA ASN A 247 26.99 -2.88 13.54
C ASN A 247 28.00 -3.48 12.56
N LEU A 248 28.57 -4.66 12.85
CA LEU A 248 29.68 -5.21 12.07
C LEU A 248 29.26 -5.51 10.63
N SER A 249 28.07 -6.10 10.42
CA SER A 249 27.58 -6.44 9.08
C SER A 249 27.40 -5.20 8.20
N ALA A 250 26.79 -4.12 8.72
CA ALA A 250 26.60 -2.90 7.97
C ALA A 250 27.91 -2.14 7.71
N ILE A 251 28.86 -2.19 8.65
CA ILE A 251 30.22 -1.65 8.45
C ILE A 251 30.95 -2.43 7.36
N LEU A 252 30.91 -3.77 7.40
CA LEU A 252 31.52 -4.63 6.40
C LEU A 252 30.87 -4.45 5.03
N HIS A 253 29.55 -4.29 4.96
CA HIS A 253 28.83 -3.96 3.73
C HIS A 253 29.32 -2.64 3.13
N ASN A 254 29.48 -1.59 3.95
CA ASN A 254 30.00 -0.29 3.48
C ASN A 254 31.46 -0.36 3.02
N ILE A 255 32.30 -1.14 3.70
CA ILE A 255 33.69 -1.38 3.27
C ILE A 255 33.72 -2.14 1.94
N TYR A 256 32.93 -3.21 1.82
CA TYR A 256 32.76 -3.97 0.58
C TYR A 256 32.30 -3.06 -0.57
N TYR A 257 31.26 -2.26 -0.36
CA TYR A 257 30.72 -1.34 -1.37
C TYR A 257 31.72 -0.26 -1.79
N ARG A 258 32.54 0.24 -0.85
CA ARG A 258 33.64 1.17 -1.17
C ARG A 258 34.68 0.54 -2.09
N ASN A 259 34.97 -0.75 -1.90
CA ASN A 259 35.98 -1.50 -2.66
C ASN A 259 35.45 -2.19 -3.92
N ILE A 260 34.15 -2.17 -4.17
CA ILE A 260 33.58 -2.59 -5.45
C ILE A 260 34.07 -1.66 -6.57
N SER A 261 34.41 -2.25 -7.74
CA SER A 261 34.91 -1.52 -8.90
C SER A 261 33.89 -0.49 -9.43
N ASN A 262 34.38 0.59 -10.04
CA ASN A 262 33.52 1.62 -10.63
C ASN A 262 32.56 1.09 -11.70
N CYS A 263 32.94 -0.01 -12.37
CA CYS A 263 32.07 -0.73 -13.31
C CYS A 263 30.83 -1.31 -12.59
N TYR A 264 31.04 -2.02 -11.47
CA TYR A 264 29.96 -2.57 -10.66
C TYR A 264 29.12 -1.48 -9.99
N LYS A 265 29.73 -0.38 -9.50
CA LYS A 265 28.98 0.78 -8.99
C LYS A 265 28.10 1.44 -10.05
N LYS A 266 28.61 1.58 -11.29
CA LYS A 266 27.80 2.05 -12.45
C LYS A 266 26.67 1.07 -12.79
N ARG A 267 26.89 -0.23 -12.58
CA ARG A 267 25.93 -1.30 -12.87
C ARG A 267 24.82 -1.44 -11.84
N LEU A 268 25.13 -1.27 -10.56
CA LEU A 268 24.15 -1.16 -9.47
C LEU A 268 23.22 0.05 -9.69
N LYS A 269 23.76 1.18 -10.18
CA LYS A 269 22.97 2.33 -10.66
C LYS A 269 22.07 2.03 -11.87
N THR A 270 22.26 0.88 -12.53
CA THR A 270 21.44 0.45 -13.69
C THR A 270 20.16 -0.25 -13.25
N TYR A 271 20.04 -0.67 -11.98
CA TYR A 271 18.72 -0.86 -11.37
C TYR A 271 18.11 0.52 -11.17
N LYS A 272 17.35 0.98 -12.17
CA LYS A 272 16.71 2.31 -12.22
C LYS A 272 15.53 2.45 -11.25
N LEU A 273 15.66 1.92 -10.03
CA LEU A 273 14.84 2.30 -8.89
C LEU A 273 15.00 3.81 -8.57
N GLN A 274 16.11 4.43 -9.01
CA GLN A 274 16.34 5.87 -8.92
C GLN A 274 15.34 6.72 -9.74
N ASP A 275 14.72 6.15 -10.79
CA ASP A 275 13.72 6.85 -11.60
C ASP A 275 12.32 6.83 -10.92
N ILE A 276 12.22 6.23 -9.74
CA ILE A 276 11.04 6.28 -8.87
C ILE A 276 11.21 7.45 -7.91
N ASP A 277 10.31 8.40 -8.00
CA ASP A 277 10.16 9.49 -7.04
C ASP A 277 9.01 9.15 -6.08
N PHE A 278 9.27 9.30 -4.79
CA PHE A 278 8.32 8.98 -3.73
C PHE A 278 8.32 10.13 -2.73
N GLU A 279 7.18 10.79 -2.59
CA GLU A 279 7.00 11.93 -1.71
C GLU A 279 5.97 11.60 -0.63
N LEU A 280 6.43 11.53 0.61
CA LEU A 280 5.55 11.39 1.78
C LEU A 280 5.20 12.78 2.34
N LYS A 281 3.91 13.04 2.52
CA LYS A 281 3.39 14.25 3.17
C LYS A 281 2.55 13.89 4.37
N ASN A 282 2.92 14.48 5.52
CA ASN A 282 2.18 14.28 6.76
C ASN A 282 1.32 15.50 7.14
N ASP A 283 0.09 15.53 6.65
CA ASP A 283 -0.93 16.54 6.96
C ASP A 283 -2.31 16.03 6.48
N ASP A 284 -3.36 16.82 6.71
CA ASP A 284 -4.69 16.62 6.15
C ASP A 284 -4.64 16.60 4.61
N ALA A 285 -5.11 15.50 4.02
CA ALA A 285 -5.16 15.31 2.57
C ALA A 285 -5.93 16.41 1.85
N ARG A 286 -7.00 16.96 2.47
CA ARG A 286 -7.76 18.09 1.90
C ARG A 286 -6.85 19.30 1.64
N LYS A 287 -5.99 19.64 2.61
CA LYS A 287 -5.07 20.78 2.50
C LYS A 287 -3.95 20.56 1.50
N ILE A 288 -3.41 19.34 1.46
CA ILE A 288 -2.31 18.99 0.54
C ILE A 288 -2.82 19.05 -0.90
N ILE A 289 -3.95 18.42 -1.18
CA ILE A 289 -4.50 18.32 -2.54
C ILE A 289 -4.99 19.69 -3.03
N LEU A 290 -5.53 20.55 -2.17
CA LEU A 290 -5.87 21.93 -2.54
C LEU A 290 -4.68 22.76 -3.07
N LYS A 291 -3.46 22.44 -2.64
CA LYS A 291 -2.22 23.11 -3.08
C LYS A 291 -1.51 22.34 -4.19
N ASP A 292 -2.00 21.15 -4.49
CA ASP A 292 -1.43 20.30 -5.51
C ASP A 292 -1.80 20.81 -6.92
N LYS A 293 -0.91 20.51 -7.86
CA LYS A 293 -1.06 20.84 -9.28
C LYS A 293 -0.88 19.62 -10.18
N ASN A 294 -0.63 18.45 -9.60
CA ASN A 294 -0.43 17.22 -10.33
C ASN A 294 -1.75 16.61 -10.76
N LEU A 295 -1.75 16.04 -11.96
CA LEU A 295 -2.74 15.06 -12.37
C LEU A 295 -2.19 13.65 -12.10
N TYR A 296 -3.08 12.75 -11.74
CA TYR A 296 -2.76 11.39 -11.33
C TYR A 296 -3.40 10.36 -12.25
N ASN A 297 -2.64 9.31 -12.58
CA ASN A 297 -3.17 8.15 -13.30
C ASN A 297 -3.94 7.23 -12.37
N LEU A 298 -3.46 7.06 -11.14
CA LEU A 298 -4.10 6.24 -10.12
C LEU A 298 -4.24 7.04 -8.83
N ILE A 299 -5.42 6.98 -8.22
CA ILE A 299 -5.64 7.45 -6.85
C ILE A 299 -6.09 6.26 -6.02
N PHE A 300 -5.28 5.89 -5.04
CA PHE A 300 -5.64 4.90 -4.02
C PHE A 300 -6.27 5.64 -2.85
N LEU A 301 -7.58 5.43 -2.65
CA LEU A 301 -8.31 6.02 -1.53
C LEU A 301 -8.64 4.95 -0.50
N ASP A 302 -7.81 4.88 0.55
CA ASP A 302 -7.85 3.85 1.59
C ASP A 302 -8.04 4.46 2.99
N ALA A 303 -8.98 5.41 3.10
CA ALA A 303 -9.31 6.04 4.36
C ALA A 303 -10.13 5.12 5.28
N PHE A 304 -10.18 5.43 6.58
CA PHE A 304 -11.16 4.83 7.48
C PHE A 304 -12.59 4.99 6.98
N THR A 305 -13.50 4.13 7.45
CA THR A 305 -14.89 4.07 6.96
C THR A 305 -15.58 5.45 6.93
N PRO A 306 -16.56 5.67 6.04
CA PRO A 306 -17.21 6.97 5.91
C PRO A 306 -17.88 7.51 7.18
N SER A 307 -18.28 6.64 8.11
CA SER A 307 -18.79 7.06 9.42
C SER A 307 -17.71 7.58 10.36
N LYS A 308 -16.44 7.22 10.13
CA LYS A 308 -15.30 7.57 11.00
C LYS A 308 -14.50 8.75 10.45
N CYS A 309 -14.27 8.77 9.14
CA CYS A 309 -13.50 9.82 8.47
C CYS A 309 -14.28 10.48 7.32
N PRO A 310 -15.52 10.98 7.54
CA PRO A 310 -16.40 11.49 6.50
C PRO A 310 -15.81 12.61 5.62
N CYS A 311 -14.83 13.37 6.13
CA CYS A 311 -14.19 14.44 5.38
C CYS A 311 -13.53 13.96 4.07
N LEU A 312 -12.91 12.78 4.08
CA LEU A 312 -12.29 12.14 2.90
C LEU A 312 -13.29 11.39 2.01
N TRP A 313 -14.59 11.49 2.32
CA TRP A 313 -15.67 10.85 1.58
C TRP A 313 -16.80 11.84 1.21
N SER A 314 -16.53 13.13 1.33
CA SER A 314 -17.47 14.20 0.97
C SER A 314 -17.55 14.39 -0.54
N TYR A 315 -18.69 14.90 -1.00
CA TYR A 315 -18.88 15.27 -2.40
C TYR A 315 -17.81 16.26 -2.87
N GLU A 316 -17.51 17.28 -2.06
CA GLU A 316 -16.52 18.30 -2.37
C GLU A 316 -15.11 17.72 -2.48
N PHE A 317 -14.77 16.76 -1.63
CA PHE A 317 -13.48 16.06 -1.76
C PHE A 317 -13.41 15.24 -3.04
N PHE A 318 -14.48 14.54 -3.43
CA PHE A 318 -14.52 13.84 -4.72
C PHE A 318 -14.41 14.79 -5.91
N LYS A 319 -15.03 15.97 -5.85
CA LYS A 319 -14.88 16.99 -6.89
C LYS A 319 -13.43 17.45 -7.01
N LEU A 320 -12.75 17.67 -5.88
CA LEU A 320 -11.32 18.00 -5.86
C LEU A 320 -10.47 16.86 -6.46
N LEU A 321 -10.77 15.60 -6.14
CA LEU A 321 -10.07 14.44 -6.73
C LEU A 321 -10.36 14.31 -8.23
N PHE A 322 -11.57 14.65 -8.69
CA PHE A 322 -11.94 14.64 -10.11
C PHE A 322 -11.05 15.61 -10.89
N GLU A 323 -10.78 16.79 -10.35
CA GLU A 323 -9.89 17.79 -10.96
C GLU A 323 -8.44 17.31 -11.02
N HIS A 324 -8.01 16.45 -10.08
CA HIS A 324 -6.65 15.88 -10.00
C HIS A 324 -6.49 14.54 -10.73
N LEU A 325 -7.53 14.05 -11.41
CA LEU A 325 -7.46 12.79 -12.15
C LEU A 325 -7.16 13.02 -13.63
N GLU A 326 -6.24 12.25 -14.20
CA GLU A 326 -6.04 12.21 -15.66
C GLU A 326 -7.33 11.76 -16.38
N PRO A 327 -7.55 12.12 -17.66
CA PRO A 327 -8.72 11.71 -18.42
C PRO A 327 -8.94 10.19 -18.45
N ASP A 328 -7.86 9.42 -18.50
CA ASP A 328 -7.86 7.96 -18.44
C ASP A 328 -7.44 7.40 -17.07
N GLY A 329 -7.46 8.25 -16.05
CA GLY A 329 -7.13 7.87 -14.68
C GLY A 329 -8.29 7.15 -13.98
N MET A 330 -7.99 6.55 -12.84
CA MET A 330 -8.99 5.94 -11.97
C MET A 330 -8.70 6.15 -10.49
N ILE A 331 -9.78 6.23 -9.71
CA ILE A 331 -9.79 6.12 -8.26
C ILE A 331 -10.21 4.70 -7.89
N LEU A 332 -9.47 4.09 -6.97
CA LEU A 332 -9.71 2.75 -6.47
C LEU A 332 -9.95 2.84 -4.95
N THR A 333 -10.97 2.15 -4.46
CA THR A 333 -11.28 2.10 -3.03
C THR A 333 -12.02 0.82 -2.63
N TYR A 334 -11.85 0.39 -1.38
CA TYR A 334 -12.59 -0.74 -0.82
C TYR A 334 -14.07 -0.42 -0.58
N SER A 335 -14.43 0.86 -0.45
CA SER A 335 -15.78 1.27 -0.05
C SER A 335 -16.82 0.93 -1.13
N THR A 336 -17.88 0.23 -0.74
CA THR A 336 -19.05 -0.09 -1.59
C THR A 336 -20.30 0.68 -1.16
N SER A 337 -20.15 1.66 -0.26
CA SER A 337 -21.27 2.42 0.30
C SER A 337 -22.02 3.19 -0.78
N ALA A 338 -23.35 3.13 -0.72
CA ALA A 338 -24.24 3.86 -1.63
C ALA A 338 -24.04 5.38 -1.53
N SER A 339 -23.79 5.91 -0.33
CA SER A 339 -23.51 7.34 -0.16
C SER A 339 -22.27 7.76 -0.94
N ILE A 340 -21.22 6.95 -0.90
CA ILE A 340 -19.93 7.28 -1.52
C ILE A 340 -20.01 7.16 -3.04
N ARG A 341 -20.62 6.07 -3.52
CA ARG A 341 -20.90 5.89 -4.94
C ARG A 341 -21.74 7.03 -5.53
N ASN A 342 -22.76 7.46 -4.80
CA ASN A 342 -23.59 8.59 -5.24
C ASN A 342 -22.82 9.92 -5.18
N ALA A 343 -21.92 10.12 -4.21
CA ALA A 343 -21.04 11.29 -4.15
C ALA A 343 -20.09 11.35 -5.35
N MET A 344 -19.46 10.22 -5.68
CA MET A 344 -18.60 10.10 -6.87
C MET A 344 -19.39 10.37 -8.16
N GLN A 345 -20.59 9.79 -8.31
CA GLN A 345 -21.44 10.04 -9.47
C GLN A 345 -21.84 11.51 -9.58
N ALA A 346 -22.21 12.15 -8.47
CA ALA A 346 -22.52 13.57 -8.43
C ALA A 346 -21.30 14.46 -8.76
N ALA A 347 -20.09 14.02 -8.42
CA ALA A 347 -18.84 14.70 -8.75
C ALA A 347 -18.45 14.56 -10.24
N GLY A 348 -19.15 13.72 -11.01
CA GLY A 348 -18.96 13.53 -12.44
C GLY A 348 -18.24 12.24 -12.82
N PHE A 349 -17.94 11.35 -11.86
CA PHE A 349 -17.31 10.06 -12.18
C PHE A 349 -18.30 9.05 -12.75
N GLU A 350 -17.80 8.25 -13.69
CA GLU A 350 -18.33 6.95 -14.04
C GLU A 350 -17.86 5.93 -13.01
N ILE A 351 -18.77 5.09 -12.50
CA ILE A 351 -18.50 4.19 -11.37
C ILE A 351 -18.78 2.73 -11.72
N GLY A 352 -17.97 1.85 -11.16
CA GLY A 352 -18.07 0.41 -11.32
C GLY A 352 -17.66 -0.36 -10.08
N ASN A 353 -17.82 -1.67 -10.14
CA ASN A 353 -17.42 -2.61 -9.10
C ASN A 353 -15.98 -3.10 -9.34
N ILE A 354 -15.25 -3.30 -8.24
CA ILE A 354 -14.04 -4.12 -8.25
C ILE A 354 -14.43 -5.56 -7.95
N TYR A 355 -14.24 -6.45 -8.92
CA TYR A 355 -14.49 -7.89 -8.76
C TYR A 355 -13.28 -8.57 -8.12
N ASN A 356 -13.54 -9.31 -7.04
CA ASN A 356 -12.53 -10.12 -6.38
C ASN A 356 -12.67 -11.56 -6.86
N GLU A 357 -11.75 -11.99 -7.71
CA GLU A 357 -11.76 -13.32 -8.31
C GLU A 357 -11.63 -14.43 -7.27
N ARG A 358 -10.75 -14.25 -6.27
CA ARG A 358 -10.52 -15.24 -5.20
C ARG A 358 -11.78 -15.53 -4.39
N LEU A 359 -12.60 -14.51 -4.14
CA LEU A 359 -13.82 -14.61 -3.34
C LEU A 359 -15.09 -14.75 -4.18
N GLY A 360 -14.99 -14.61 -5.50
CA GLY A 360 -16.12 -14.66 -6.43
C GLY A 360 -17.17 -13.57 -6.18
N LYS A 361 -16.77 -12.40 -5.66
CA LYS A 361 -17.71 -11.33 -5.28
C LYS A 361 -17.17 -9.93 -5.56
N PHE A 362 -18.07 -8.97 -5.72
CA PHE A 362 -17.69 -7.55 -5.71
C PHE A 362 -17.22 -7.11 -4.33
N SER A 363 -16.18 -6.30 -4.33
CA SER A 363 -15.45 -6.04 -3.11
C SER A 363 -14.99 -4.58 -2.97
N GLY A 364 -15.07 -3.77 -4.01
CA GLY A 364 -14.73 -2.35 -3.94
C GLY A 364 -15.41 -1.55 -5.04
N THR A 365 -15.02 -0.29 -5.16
CA THR A 365 -15.50 0.63 -6.19
C THR A 365 -14.33 1.18 -6.98
N ILE A 366 -14.50 1.23 -8.29
CA ILE A 366 -13.64 1.96 -9.21
C ILE A 366 -14.42 3.18 -9.73
N ALA A 367 -13.76 4.34 -9.78
CA ALA A 367 -14.34 5.57 -10.32
C ALA A 367 -13.38 6.18 -11.34
N THR A 368 -13.88 6.64 -12.47
CA THR A 368 -13.08 7.16 -13.60
C THR A 368 -13.86 8.23 -14.36
N LYS A 369 -13.17 9.00 -15.22
CA LYS A 369 -13.82 9.95 -16.14
C LYS A 369 -14.34 9.26 -17.40
N ASP A 370 -13.74 8.13 -17.78
CA ASP A 370 -14.10 7.41 -19.00
C ASP A 370 -14.81 6.09 -18.67
N LYS A 371 -16.09 6.01 -19.04
CA LYS A 371 -16.93 4.83 -18.89
C LYS A 371 -16.32 3.58 -19.52
N SER A 372 -15.52 3.71 -20.58
CA SER A 372 -14.90 2.58 -21.28
C SER A 372 -13.94 1.78 -20.38
N LEU A 373 -13.39 2.41 -19.33
CA LEU A 373 -12.47 1.80 -18.38
C LEU A 373 -13.18 0.95 -17.31
N ILE A 374 -14.52 1.02 -17.22
CA ILE A 374 -15.31 0.25 -16.27
C ILE A 374 -15.57 -1.16 -16.80
N LYS A 375 -14.80 -2.14 -16.30
CA LYS A 375 -14.96 -3.57 -16.65
C LYS A 375 -16.23 -4.20 -16.06
N SER A 376 -16.67 -3.73 -14.89
CA SER A 376 -17.81 -4.30 -14.16
C SER A 376 -18.75 -3.18 -13.73
N PRO A 377 -19.78 -2.84 -14.53
CA PRO A 377 -20.69 -1.75 -14.19
C PRO A 377 -21.55 -2.09 -12.96
N LEU A 378 -22.16 -1.06 -12.39
CA LEU A 378 -23.15 -1.22 -11.32
C LEU A 378 -24.42 -1.91 -11.85
N SER A 379 -25.01 -2.77 -11.03
CA SER A 379 -26.29 -3.40 -11.36
C SER A 379 -27.45 -2.42 -11.22
N GLU A 380 -28.61 -2.73 -11.80
CA GLU A 380 -29.83 -1.93 -11.59
C GLU A 380 -30.18 -1.80 -10.10
N PHE A 381 -29.93 -2.86 -9.33
CA PHE A 381 -30.10 -2.83 -7.88
C PHE A 381 -29.24 -1.74 -7.25
N ASP A 382 -27.95 -1.72 -7.58
CA ASP A 382 -26.99 -0.75 -7.04
C ASP A 382 -27.38 0.67 -7.43
N LEU A 383 -27.73 0.90 -8.70
CA LEU A 383 -28.14 2.20 -9.22
C LEU A 383 -29.42 2.71 -8.52
N GLY A 384 -30.40 1.86 -8.27
CA GLY A 384 -31.58 2.25 -7.49
C GLY A 384 -31.26 2.47 -6.00
N LEU A 385 -30.29 1.74 -5.44
CA LEU A 385 -29.84 1.95 -4.05
C LEU A 385 -29.27 3.36 -3.85
N LEU A 386 -28.57 3.91 -4.84
CA LEU A 386 -28.04 5.29 -4.82
C LEU A 386 -29.15 6.35 -4.70
N LYS A 387 -30.38 6.03 -5.14
CA LYS A 387 -31.52 6.96 -5.09
C LYS A 387 -32.25 6.93 -3.73
N THR A 388 -31.93 5.97 -2.86
CA THR A 388 -32.52 5.83 -1.52
C THR A 388 -31.87 6.77 -0.50
N LYS A 389 -32.38 6.77 0.75
CA LYS A 389 -31.72 7.45 1.87
C LYS A 389 -30.27 7.02 2.09
N ALA A 390 -29.89 5.79 1.73
CA ALA A 390 -28.50 5.34 1.85
C ALA A 390 -27.55 6.06 0.89
N GLY A 391 -28.06 6.57 -0.23
CA GLY A 391 -27.29 7.35 -1.20
C GLY A 391 -27.09 8.82 -0.82
N ILE A 392 -27.68 9.30 0.28
CA ILE A 392 -27.41 10.65 0.78
C ILE A 392 -25.94 10.70 1.24
N PHE A 393 -25.16 11.58 0.61
CA PHE A 393 -23.72 11.69 0.78
C PHE A 393 -23.30 12.79 1.76
N TYR A 394 -22.03 12.78 2.12
CA TYR A 394 -21.44 13.75 3.04
C TYR A 394 -21.11 15.06 2.32
N ARG A 395 -21.20 16.19 3.03
CA ARG A 395 -20.90 17.53 2.50
C ARG A 395 -19.86 18.24 3.37
N ASP A 396 -18.80 18.74 2.74
CA ASP A 396 -17.72 19.51 3.34
C ASP A 396 -17.36 20.70 2.43
N GLU A 397 -18.25 21.69 2.38
CA GLU A 397 -18.24 22.80 1.41
C GLU A 397 -16.90 23.53 1.28
N ASN A 398 -16.20 23.73 2.41
CA ASN A 398 -14.93 24.45 2.46
C ASN A 398 -13.72 23.53 2.64
N LEU A 399 -13.91 22.21 2.64
CA LEU A 399 -12.87 21.20 2.87
C LEU A 399 -12.10 21.39 4.18
N THR A 400 -12.78 21.88 5.21
CA THR A 400 -12.19 22.21 6.52
C THR A 400 -13.08 21.80 7.68
N ALA A 401 -14.30 21.30 7.43
CA ALA A 401 -15.20 20.94 8.50
C ALA A 401 -14.65 19.76 9.34
N LEU A 402 -15.01 19.75 10.63
CA LEU A 402 -14.75 18.63 11.52
C LEU A 402 -15.64 17.44 11.15
N ASN A 403 -15.17 16.22 11.43
CA ASN A 403 -15.89 14.99 11.07
C ASN A 403 -17.28 14.93 11.73
N GLU A 404 -17.39 15.38 12.97
CA GLU A 404 -18.63 15.41 13.76
C GLU A 404 -19.68 16.29 13.08
N ALA A 405 -19.28 17.49 12.64
CA ALA A 405 -20.16 18.43 11.96
C ALA A 405 -20.66 17.88 10.61
N ILE A 406 -19.78 17.20 9.87
CA ILE A 406 -20.15 16.55 8.59
C ILE A 406 -21.16 15.42 8.84
N LEU A 407 -20.98 14.62 9.88
CA LEU A 407 -21.90 13.54 10.27
C LEU A 407 -23.26 14.07 10.70
N GLU A 408 -23.29 15.08 11.57
CA GLU A 408 -24.52 15.70 12.06
C GLU A 408 -25.37 16.28 10.92
N ARG A 409 -24.72 16.99 9.98
CA ARG A 409 -25.38 17.55 8.79
C ARG A 409 -26.01 16.44 7.96
N ARG A 410 -25.25 15.41 7.61
CA ARG A 410 -25.76 14.27 6.82
C ARG A 410 -26.90 13.55 7.55
N ASN A 411 -26.76 13.32 8.85
CA ASN A 411 -27.80 12.63 9.64
C ASN A 411 -29.10 13.43 9.67
N SER A 412 -29.01 14.76 9.76
CA SER A 412 -30.16 15.66 9.68
C SER A 412 -30.82 15.59 8.29
N GLU A 413 -30.04 15.60 7.22
CA GLU A 413 -30.54 15.45 5.85
C GLU A 413 -31.23 14.09 5.63
N VAL A 414 -30.64 12.99 6.13
CA VAL A 414 -31.25 11.65 6.05
C VAL A 414 -32.59 11.57 6.80
N LYS A 415 -32.68 12.21 7.98
CA LYS A 415 -33.92 12.26 8.77
C LYS A 415 -35.02 13.03 8.04
N ASN A 416 -34.68 14.18 7.48
CA ASN A 416 -35.63 15.09 6.82
C ASN A 416 -35.95 14.73 5.36
N SER A 417 -35.25 13.75 4.78
CA SER A 417 -35.46 13.37 3.38
C SER A 417 -36.72 12.52 3.17
N ASP A 418 -37.46 12.82 2.10
CA ASP A 418 -38.59 12.01 1.61
C ASP A 418 -38.17 10.78 0.78
N LYS A 419 -36.86 10.57 0.59
CA LYS A 419 -36.35 9.41 -0.15
C LYS A 419 -36.77 8.11 0.54
N MET A 420 -37.00 7.07 -0.28
CA MET A 420 -37.32 5.74 0.24
C MET A 420 -36.18 5.18 1.10
N SER A 421 -36.54 4.37 2.10
CA SER A 421 -35.56 3.64 2.91
C SER A 421 -34.96 2.47 2.14
N THR A 422 -33.74 2.08 2.50
CA THR A 422 -33.06 0.89 1.94
C THR A 422 -33.86 -0.39 2.18
N SER A 423 -34.47 -0.54 3.35
CA SER A 423 -35.27 -1.72 3.69
C SER A 423 -36.51 -1.84 2.81
N HIS A 424 -37.19 -0.73 2.51
CA HIS A 424 -38.32 -0.71 1.59
C HIS A 424 -37.87 -1.01 0.16
N TYR A 425 -36.82 -0.36 -0.33
CA TYR A 425 -36.25 -0.61 -1.65
C TYR A 425 -35.88 -2.09 -1.86
N ASN A 426 -35.22 -2.71 -0.88
CA ASN A 426 -34.85 -4.12 -0.93
C ASN A 426 -36.05 -5.06 -1.05
N LYS A 427 -37.19 -4.72 -0.43
CA LYS A 427 -38.43 -5.50 -0.55
C LYS A 427 -39.03 -5.38 -1.94
N LEU A 428 -39.15 -4.15 -2.45
CA LEU A 428 -39.69 -3.87 -3.79
C LEU A 428 -38.87 -4.56 -4.89
N TYR A 429 -37.55 -4.48 -4.83
CA TYR A 429 -36.70 -5.11 -5.83
C TYR A 429 -36.81 -6.64 -5.82
N LYS A 430 -36.91 -7.25 -4.62
CA LYS A 430 -37.13 -8.70 -4.50
C LYS A 430 -38.49 -9.16 -5.03
N SER A 431 -39.55 -8.35 -4.88
CA SER A 431 -40.86 -8.69 -5.45
C SER A 431 -40.85 -8.59 -6.98
N VAL A 432 -40.16 -7.60 -7.55
CA VAL A 432 -40.06 -7.43 -9.01
C VAL A 432 -39.30 -8.57 -9.67
N LYS A 433 -38.27 -9.14 -9.02
CA LYS A 433 -37.49 -10.28 -9.55
C LYS A 433 -38.14 -11.66 -9.42
N LYS A 434 -39.22 -11.77 -8.64
CA LYS A 434 -39.95 -13.05 -8.46
C LYS A 434 -41.05 -13.26 -9.50
N VAL A 435 -41.38 -12.21 -10.24
CA VAL A 435 -42.24 -12.21 -11.44
C VAL A 435 -41.32 -12.31 -12.64
#